data_AF-A0A176Z8T1-F1
#
_entry.id   AF-A0A176Z8T1-F1
#
_cell.length_a   1.000
_cell.length_b   1.000
_cell.length_c   1.000
_cell.angle_alpha   90.00
_cell.angle_beta   90.00
_cell.angle_gamma   90.00
#
_symmetry.space_group_name_H-M   'P 1'
#
loop_
_entity.id
_entity.type
_entity.pdbx_description
1 polymer ?
#
loop_
_entity_poly.entity_id
_entity_poly.type
_entity_poly.pdbx_seq_one_letter_code
_entity_poly.pdbx_strand_id
1 'polypeptide(L)'
;MTRKLALLGSAVCLALSAGAARADDLPTRKAGLWEMKMVRTGSPMPEMTMQHCTDETVDKEMSNNVSPMAKQICSKQDIKKTATGYVSDSECSVAGVTTTSHAEITGDFNSAYTVKSTSHAQGGVAGAAGRDATTMIEAKWLGACKPDQKPGDIVMPGGFKINTRDADKLKNLLPK
;
A
#
# COMPACT_ATOMS: atom_id res chain seq x y z
N MET A 1 11.58 -57.55 -49.10
CA MET A 1 12.62 -57.21 -48.10
C MET A 1 12.71 -55.69 -48.09
N THR A 2 12.39 -54.89 -47.07
CA THR A 2 12.38 -55.10 -45.62
C THR A 2 11.49 -54.01 -44.99
N ARG A 3 10.64 -54.39 -44.02
CA ARG A 3 9.82 -53.51 -43.16
C ARG A 3 10.69 -52.63 -42.26
N LYS A 4 10.26 -51.40 -41.94
CA LYS A 4 10.34 -50.83 -40.58
C LYS A 4 9.18 -49.87 -40.31
N LEU A 5 8.24 -50.31 -39.47
CA LEU A 5 7.41 -49.47 -38.62
C LEU A 5 8.33 -48.84 -37.55
N ALA A 6 8.18 -47.55 -37.28
CA ALA A 6 8.67 -46.94 -36.04
C ALA A 6 7.58 -46.05 -35.46
N LEU A 7 7.18 -46.42 -34.25
CA LEU A 7 6.14 -45.85 -33.41
C LEU A 7 6.62 -44.59 -32.66
N LEU A 8 5.61 -43.82 -32.22
CA LEU A 8 5.51 -43.10 -30.93
C LEU A 8 6.41 -41.88 -30.67
N GLY A 9 5.74 -40.76 -30.38
CA GLY A 9 6.32 -39.61 -29.69
C GLY A 9 5.44 -38.37 -29.71
N SER A 10 4.17 -38.46 -29.29
CA SER A 10 3.40 -37.25 -28.98
C SER A 10 4.00 -36.61 -27.73
N ALA A 11 4.87 -35.62 -27.93
CA ALA A 11 5.36 -34.76 -26.88
C ALA A 11 4.20 -33.85 -26.42
N VAL A 12 3.50 -34.25 -25.37
CA VAL A 12 2.58 -33.38 -24.65
C VAL A 12 3.44 -32.40 -23.85
N CYS A 13 3.70 -31.23 -24.42
CA CYS A 13 4.27 -30.11 -23.67
C CYS A 13 3.25 -29.69 -22.60
N LEU A 14 3.48 -30.10 -21.35
CA LEU A 14 2.87 -29.44 -20.19
C LEU A 14 3.40 -28.01 -20.16
N ALA A 15 2.64 -27.09 -20.74
CA ALA A 15 2.82 -25.67 -20.52
C ALA A 15 2.51 -25.41 -19.03
N LEU A 16 3.55 -25.40 -18.19
CA LEU A 16 3.46 -24.81 -16.87
C LEU A 16 3.04 -23.37 -17.10
N SER A 17 1.79 -23.08 -16.79
CA SER A 17 1.30 -21.73 -16.65
C SER A 17 2.10 -21.13 -15.51
N ALA A 18 3.18 -20.40 -15.83
CA ALA A 18 3.77 -19.47 -14.90
C ALA A 18 2.68 -18.44 -14.61
N GLY A 19 1.87 -18.70 -13.59
CA GLY A 19 0.90 -17.75 -13.10
C GLY A 19 1.69 -16.49 -12.79
N ALA A 20 1.40 -15.42 -13.54
CA ALA A 20 1.88 -14.11 -13.17
C ALA A 20 1.44 -13.89 -11.73
N ALA A 21 2.38 -13.86 -10.80
CA ALA A 21 2.13 -13.51 -9.42
C ALA A 21 1.61 -12.08 -9.42
N ARG A 22 0.29 -11.92 -9.49
CA ARG A 22 -0.38 -10.67 -9.21
C ARG A 22 -0.28 -10.52 -7.70
N ALA A 23 0.42 -9.49 -7.24
CA ALA A 23 0.33 -9.08 -5.84
C ALA A 23 -1.16 -8.93 -5.50
N ASP A 24 -1.58 -9.45 -4.36
CA ASP A 24 -2.98 -9.36 -3.95
C ASP A 24 -3.37 -7.88 -3.78
N ASP A 25 -4.50 -7.48 -4.37
CA ASP A 25 -5.04 -6.14 -4.15
C ASP A 25 -5.60 -6.04 -2.72
N LEU A 26 -5.32 -4.93 -2.04
CA LEU A 26 -5.89 -4.66 -0.73
C LEU A 26 -7.42 -4.45 -0.83
N PRO A 27 -8.20 -4.84 0.19
CA PRO A 27 -9.64 -4.62 0.18
C PRO A 27 -9.98 -3.13 0.17
N THR A 28 -11.07 -2.80 -0.51
CA THR A 28 -11.63 -1.45 -0.45
C THR A 28 -12.33 -1.23 0.89
N ARG A 29 -12.08 -0.08 1.51
CA ARG A 29 -12.74 0.34 2.74
C ARG A 29 -14.22 0.66 2.48
N LYS A 30 -15.07 0.36 3.45
CA LYS A 30 -16.47 0.79 3.43
C LYS A 30 -16.56 2.31 3.26
N ALA A 31 -17.48 2.75 2.40
CA ALA A 31 -17.73 4.17 2.18
C ALA A 31 -18.11 4.89 3.48
N GLY A 32 -17.61 6.12 3.64
CA GLY A 32 -17.86 6.96 4.80
C GLY A 32 -16.60 7.60 5.37
N LEU A 33 -16.73 8.11 6.59
CA LEU A 33 -15.67 8.77 7.33
C LEU A 33 -14.85 7.74 8.11
N TRP A 34 -13.55 7.76 7.89
CA TRP A 34 -12.57 6.96 8.62
C TRP A 34 -11.67 7.87 9.45
N GLU A 35 -11.48 7.55 10.72
CA GLU A 35 -10.39 8.09 11.51
C GLU A 35 -9.15 7.23 11.33
N MET A 36 -8.02 7.87 11.05
CA MET A 36 -6.73 7.26 10.81
C MET A 36 -5.75 7.81 11.84
N LYS A 37 -5.48 7.06 12.90
CA LYS A 37 -4.49 7.43 13.91
C LYS A 37 -3.16 6.79 13.58
N MET A 38 -2.13 7.60 13.42
CA MET A 38 -0.79 7.15 13.08
C MET A 38 0.16 7.42 14.24
N VAL A 39 0.76 6.35 14.74
CA VAL A 39 1.76 6.35 15.81
C VAL A 39 3.09 5.90 15.20
N ARG A 40 4.17 6.61 15.51
CA ARG A 40 5.52 6.26 15.03
C ARG A 40 6.49 6.20 16.20
N THR A 41 7.24 5.11 16.30
CA THR A 41 8.36 4.97 17.24
C THR A 41 9.67 4.87 16.46
N GLY A 42 10.75 5.44 17.00
CA GLY A 42 12.04 5.52 16.31
C GLY A 42 12.10 6.60 15.20
N SER A 43 11.06 7.42 15.06
CA SER A 43 10.98 8.54 14.11
C SER A 43 10.80 9.86 14.86
N PRO A 44 11.41 10.97 14.41
CA PRO A 44 11.17 12.30 14.99
C PRO A 44 9.79 12.88 14.62
N MET A 45 9.03 12.23 13.75
CA MET A 45 7.71 12.70 13.32
C MET A 45 6.68 12.51 14.43
N PRO A 46 5.84 13.52 14.71
CA PRO A 46 4.81 13.42 15.75
C PRO A 46 3.72 12.42 15.36
N GLU A 47 3.02 11.92 16.38
CA GLU A 47 1.77 11.21 16.18
C GLU A 47 0.75 12.14 15.51
N MET A 48 -0.08 11.57 14.63
CA MET A 48 -1.05 12.35 13.88
C MET A 48 -2.34 11.56 13.68
N THR A 49 -3.47 12.21 13.91
CA THR A 49 -4.80 11.67 13.64
C THR A 49 -5.43 12.45 12.49
N MET A 50 -5.84 11.74 11.45
CA MET A 50 -6.50 12.31 10.27
C MET A 50 -7.89 11.73 10.13
N GLN A 51 -8.77 12.44 9.43
CA GLN A 51 -10.08 11.90 9.03
C GLN A 51 -10.16 11.84 7.50
N HIS A 52 -10.46 10.67 6.96
CA HIS A 52 -10.58 10.42 5.53
C HIS A 52 -12.04 10.17 5.21
N CYS A 53 -12.67 11.06 4.46
CA CYS A 53 -13.94 10.76 3.81
C CYS A 53 -13.65 10.01 2.51
N THR A 54 -14.24 8.82 2.33
CA THR A 54 -14.02 8.01 1.13
C THR A 54 -15.32 7.39 0.63
N ASP A 55 -15.34 7.07 -0.66
CA ASP A 55 -16.26 6.11 -1.26
C ASP A 55 -15.45 4.98 -1.91
N GLU A 56 -16.13 4.01 -2.52
CA GLU A 56 -15.48 2.86 -3.17
C GLU A 56 -14.52 3.29 -4.30
N THR A 57 -14.87 4.32 -5.05
CA THR A 57 -14.09 4.78 -6.21
C THR A 57 -12.83 5.50 -5.74
N VAL A 58 -12.98 6.47 -4.83
CA VAL A 58 -11.87 7.23 -4.26
C VAL A 58 -10.93 6.32 -3.48
N ASP A 59 -11.44 5.33 -2.76
CA ASP A 59 -10.58 4.43 -1.98
C ASP A 59 -9.72 3.53 -2.88
N LYS A 60 -10.31 3.04 -3.98
CA LYS A 60 -9.58 2.33 -5.03
C LYS A 60 -8.56 3.25 -5.70
N GLU A 61 -8.93 4.48 -6.04
CA GLU A 61 -8.00 5.48 -6.59
C GLU A 61 -6.83 5.73 -5.63
N MET A 62 -7.09 5.91 -4.34
CA MET A 62 -6.06 6.17 -3.34
C MET A 62 -5.09 4.98 -3.21
N SER A 63 -5.63 3.76 -3.15
CA SER A 63 -4.81 2.53 -3.16
C SER A 63 -4.00 2.40 -4.46
N ASN A 64 -4.62 2.72 -5.58
CA ASN A 64 -4.00 2.70 -6.91
C ASN A 64 -3.05 3.87 -7.17
N ASN A 65 -3.06 4.95 -6.38
CA ASN A 65 -2.11 6.06 -6.50
C ASN A 65 -0.88 5.85 -5.60
N VAL A 66 -1.06 5.13 -4.48
CA VAL A 66 0.06 4.62 -3.69
C VAL A 66 0.88 3.62 -4.52
N SER A 67 0.23 2.77 -5.32
CA SER A 67 0.93 1.75 -6.13
C SER A 67 1.96 2.32 -7.15
N PRO A 68 1.67 3.32 -8.00
CA PRO A 68 2.63 3.95 -8.90
C PRO A 68 3.76 4.68 -8.17
N MET A 69 3.46 5.37 -7.07
CA MET A 69 4.50 6.01 -6.26
C MET A 69 5.42 4.97 -5.65
N ALA A 70 4.86 3.90 -5.07
CA ALA A 70 5.62 2.77 -4.57
C ALA A 70 6.42 2.09 -5.69
N LYS A 71 5.87 1.90 -6.90
CA LYS A 71 6.62 1.37 -8.06
C LYS A 71 7.78 2.26 -8.50
N GLN A 72 7.71 3.58 -8.27
CA GLN A 72 8.78 4.50 -8.63
C GLN A 72 9.95 4.45 -7.64
N ILE A 73 9.67 4.29 -6.36
CA ILE A 73 10.69 4.36 -5.30
C ILE A 73 11.06 2.99 -4.74
N CYS A 74 10.23 1.97 -4.92
CA CYS A 74 10.43 0.63 -4.38
C CYS A 74 10.92 -0.34 -5.46
N SER A 75 12.07 -0.94 -5.19
CA SER A 75 12.62 -2.03 -6.00
C SER A 75 11.83 -3.32 -5.83
N LYS A 76 11.17 -3.49 -4.67
CA LYS A 76 10.29 -4.62 -4.36
C LYS A 76 9.07 -4.16 -3.58
N GLN A 77 7.93 -4.74 -3.92
CA GLN A 77 6.70 -4.66 -3.14
C GLN A 77 5.91 -5.97 -3.34
N ASP A 78 5.75 -6.73 -2.27
CA ASP A 78 4.97 -7.97 -2.23
C ASP A 78 3.80 -7.75 -1.27
N ILE A 79 2.59 -8.16 -1.67
CA ILE A 79 1.41 -8.15 -0.82
C ILE A 79 0.81 -9.55 -0.91
N LYS A 80 0.64 -10.17 0.26
CA LYS A 80 0.09 -11.51 0.41
C LYS A 80 -1.08 -11.49 1.36
N LYS A 81 -2.20 -12.07 0.92
CA LYS A 81 -3.30 -12.39 1.82
C LYS A 81 -2.88 -13.48 2.80
N THR A 82 -3.22 -13.29 4.08
CA THR A 82 -3.00 -14.27 5.15
C THR A 82 -4.33 -14.72 5.74
N ALA A 83 -4.30 -15.64 6.70
CA ALA A 83 -5.50 -16.08 7.41
C ALA A 83 -6.19 -14.96 8.21
N THR A 84 -5.42 -13.97 8.68
CA THR A 84 -5.86 -12.90 9.58
C THR A 84 -5.93 -11.52 8.92
N GLY A 85 -5.54 -11.41 7.65
CA GLY A 85 -5.53 -10.16 6.91
C GLY A 85 -4.53 -10.19 5.76
N TYR A 86 -3.54 -9.29 5.77
CA TYR A 86 -2.55 -9.15 4.73
C TYR A 86 -1.17 -8.88 5.31
N VAL A 87 -0.13 -9.33 4.61
CA VAL A 87 1.26 -8.96 4.87
C VAL A 87 1.78 -8.24 3.64
N SER A 88 2.54 -7.17 3.85
CA SER A 88 3.25 -6.47 2.79
C SER A 88 4.72 -6.28 3.12
N ASP A 89 5.58 -6.72 2.22
CA ASP A 89 7.03 -6.50 2.29
C ASP A 89 7.43 -5.53 1.19
N SER A 90 8.27 -4.55 1.53
CA SER A 90 8.74 -3.56 0.57
C SER A 90 10.20 -3.17 0.79
N GLU A 91 10.88 -2.82 -0.29
CA GLU A 91 12.24 -2.30 -0.29
C GLU A 91 12.24 -1.02 -1.13
N CYS A 92 12.31 0.13 -0.47
CA CYS A 92 12.13 1.44 -1.09
C CYS A 92 13.36 2.31 -0.94
N SER A 93 13.83 2.94 -2.02
CA SER A 93 14.96 3.85 -2.03
C SER A 93 14.52 5.26 -2.43
N VAL A 94 14.81 6.23 -1.56
CA VAL A 94 14.52 7.65 -1.80
C VAL A 94 15.75 8.46 -1.42
N ALA A 95 16.23 9.31 -2.33
CA ALA A 95 17.35 10.22 -2.10
C ALA A 95 18.60 9.55 -1.47
N GLY A 96 18.89 8.31 -1.86
CA GLY A 96 20.05 7.55 -1.37
C GLY A 96 19.86 6.84 -0.02
N VAL A 97 18.64 6.86 0.56
CA VAL A 97 18.26 6.07 1.72
C VAL A 97 17.40 4.89 1.25
N THR A 98 17.85 3.67 1.53
CA THR A 98 17.09 2.44 1.28
C THR A 98 16.39 2.01 2.56
N THR A 99 15.10 1.75 2.49
CA THR A 99 14.24 1.35 3.60
C THR A 99 13.61 0.01 3.27
N THR A 100 13.92 -1.01 4.07
CA THR A 100 13.23 -2.30 4.02
C THR A 100 12.13 -2.28 5.05
N SER A 101 10.89 -2.58 4.64
CA SER A 101 9.73 -2.55 5.53
C SER A 101 8.93 -3.84 5.45
N HIS A 102 8.47 -4.30 6.60
CA HIS A 102 7.49 -5.37 6.77
C HIS A 102 6.23 -4.77 7.39
N ALA A 103 5.06 -5.06 6.82
CA ALA A 103 3.78 -4.56 7.30
C ALA A 103 2.76 -5.68 7.45
N GLU A 104 2.09 -5.71 8.59
CA GLU A 104 0.95 -6.58 8.87
C GLU A 104 -0.32 -5.73 8.91
N ILE A 105 -1.31 -6.13 8.13
CA ILE A 105 -2.62 -5.48 8.07
C ILE A 105 -3.64 -6.48 8.58
N THR A 106 -4.37 -6.13 9.64
CA THR A 106 -5.33 -7.01 10.31
C THR A 106 -6.62 -6.28 10.62
N GLY A 107 -7.74 -7.00 10.67
CA GLY A 107 -9.06 -6.45 10.99
C GLY A 107 -10.04 -6.47 9.82
N ASP A 108 -11.07 -5.62 9.89
CA ASP A 108 -12.19 -5.57 8.97
C ASP A 108 -12.32 -4.18 8.32
N PHE A 109 -12.22 -4.14 7.00
CA PHE A 109 -12.31 -2.93 6.18
C PHE A 109 -13.74 -2.34 6.14
N ASN A 110 -14.71 -2.95 6.83
CA ASN A 110 -16.06 -2.40 7.03
C ASN A 110 -16.26 -1.71 8.39
N SER A 111 -15.31 -1.84 9.31
CA SER A 111 -15.48 -1.37 10.69
C SER A 111 -14.20 -0.78 11.29
N ALA A 112 -13.13 -1.57 11.39
CA ALA A 112 -11.84 -1.14 11.89
C ALA A 112 -10.72 -2.09 11.46
N TYR A 113 -9.56 -1.55 11.10
CA TYR A 113 -8.36 -2.32 10.79
C TYR A 113 -7.11 -1.62 11.32
N THR A 114 -6.05 -2.40 11.51
CA THR A 114 -4.75 -1.90 11.96
C THR A 114 -3.68 -2.29 10.96
N VAL A 115 -2.79 -1.34 10.69
CA VAL A 115 -1.55 -1.59 9.94
C VAL A 115 -0.39 -1.41 10.91
N LYS A 116 0.40 -2.45 11.13
CA LYS A 116 1.65 -2.37 11.88
C LYS A 116 2.80 -2.59 10.92
N SER A 117 3.66 -1.60 10.75
CA SER A 117 4.82 -1.67 9.88
C SER A 117 6.10 -1.47 10.68
N THR A 118 7.05 -2.37 10.53
CA THR A 118 8.44 -2.19 10.97
C THR A 118 9.29 -1.90 9.75
N SER A 119 10.25 -0.99 9.90
CA SER A 119 11.11 -0.56 8.82
C SER A 119 12.52 -0.35 9.31
N HIS A 120 13.50 -0.68 8.46
CA HIS A 120 14.92 -0.47 8.70
C HIS A 120 15.49 0.38 7.58
N ALA A 121 16.01 1.56 7.93
CA ALA A 121 16.63 2.47 6.97
C ALA A 121 18.15 2.29 6.93
N GLN A 122 18.74 2.25 5.73
CA GLN A 122 20.16 2.12 5.45
C GLN A 122 20.61 3.18 4.43
N GLY A 123 21.84 3.66 4.56
CA GLY A 123 22.41 4.67 3.66
C GLY A 123 21.99 6.13 3.94
N GLY A 124 22.27 7.02 2.99
CA GLY A 124 22.04 8.46 3.09
C GLY A 124 23.16 9.27 3.77
N VAL A 125 22.97 10.59 3.84
CA VAL A 125 23.82 11.52 4.62
C VAL A 125 23.82 11.12 6.10
N ALA A 126 24.95 11.35 6.79
CA ALA A 126 25.17 10.92 8.17
C ALA A 126 23.97 11.24 9.08
N GLY A 127 23.34 10.20 9.65
CA GLY A 127 22.21 10.30 10.56
C GLY A 127 20.90 9.62 10.11
N ALA A 128 20.75 9.24 8.83
CA ALA A 128 19.57 8.49 8.35
C ALA A 128 19.76 6.96 8.35
N ALA A 129 21.00 6.48 8.30
CA ALA A 129 21.35 5.06 8.28
C ALA A 129 21.23 4.41 9.67
N GLY A 130 20.73 3.17 9.70
CA GLY A 130 20.71 2.28 10.87
C GLY A 130 19.54 2.50 11.84
N ARG A 131 18.50 3.22 11.43
CA ARG A 131 17.33 3.46 12.28
C ARG A 131 16.23 2.46 11.97
N ASP A 132 15.84 1.73 13.00
CA ASP A 132 14.58 1.01 13.02
C ASP A 132 13.46 1.99 13.37
N ALA A 133 12.37 1.93 12.62
CA ALA A 133 11.16 2.67 12.93
C ALA A 133 9.96 1.72 12.86
N THR A 134 9.07 1.84 13.84
CA THR A 134 7.76 1.17 13.78
C THR A 134 6.69 2.23 13.56
N THR A 135 5.83 2.00 12.58
CA THR A 135 4.62 2.79 12.34
C THR A 135 3.40 1.92 12.61
N MET A 136 2.47 2.42 13.40
CA MET A 136 1.17 1.80 13.61
C MET A 136 0.09 2.75 13.11
N ILE A 137 -0.83 2.24 12.31
CA ILE A 137 -1.99 2.98 11.81
C ILE A 137 -3.24 2.25 12.31
N GLU A 138 -4.02 2.92 13.14
CA GLU A 138 -5.32 2.43 13.59
C GLU A 138 -6.39 3.15 12.76
N ALA A 139 -7.17 2.38 12.03
CA ALA A 139 -8.25 2.88 11.17
C ALA A 139 -9.60 2.49 11.75
N LYS A 140 -10.50 3.47 11.91
CA LYS A 140 -11.84 3.25 12.46
C LYS A 140 -12.90 3.95 11.62
N TRP A 141 -13.93 3.22 11.20
CA TRP A 141 -15.09 3.79 10.52
C TRP A 141 -15.96 4.53 11.55
N LEU A 142 -16.19 5.82 11.31
CA LEU A 142 -16.96 6.70 12.18
C LEU A 142 -18.41 6.89 11.75
N GLY A 143 -18.75 6.54 10.50
CA GLY A 143 -20.07 6.77 9.95
C GLY A 143 -20.04 7.26 8.51
N ALA A 144 -21.14 7.88 8.08
CA ALA A 144 -21.16 8.65 6.84
C ALA A 144 -20.20 9.85 6.93
N CYS A 145 -19.75 10.35 5.78
CA CYS A 145 -19.00 11.60 5.73
C CYS A 145 -19.81 12.76 6.30
N LYS A 146 -19.12 13.74 6.89
CA LYS A 146 -19.78 14.95 7.40
C LYS A 146 -20.40 15.75 6.25
N PRO A 147 -21.44 16.57 6.48
CA PRO A 147 -22.11 17.32 5.41
C PRO A 147 -21.20 18.24 4.59
N ASP A 148 -20.09 18.70 5.16
CA ASP A 148 -19.10 19.56 4.50
C ASP A 148 -17.94 18.78 3.84
N GLN A 149 -17.99 17.44 3.88
CA GLN A 149 -16.96 16.56 3.33
C GLN A 149 -17.44 15.90 2.04
N LYS A 150 -16.57 15.88 1.04
CA LYS A 150 -16.71 15.08 -0.18
C LYS A 150 -15.76 13.86 -0.14
N PRO A 151 -16.09 12.75 -0.82
CA PRO A 151 -15.14 11.66 -1.01
C PRO A 151 -13.79 12.18 -1.53
N GLY A 152 -12.71 11.76 -0.87
CA GLY A 152 -11.34 12.18 -1.12
C GLY A 152 -10.85 13.26 -0.17
N ASP A 153 -11.72 13.86 0.65
CA ASP A 153 -11.31 14.81 1.66
C ASP A 153 -10.55 14.11 2.79
N ILE A 154 -9.33 14.58 3.02
CA ILE A 154 -8.47 14.27 4.14
C ILE A 154 -8.41 15.50 5.02
N VAL A 155 -8.85 15.37 6.27
CA VAL A 155 -8.75 16.39 7.30
C VAL A 155 -7.56 16.05 8.19
N MET A 156 -6.55 16.92 8.17
CA MET A 156 -5.33 16.84 8.96
C MET A 156 -5.55 17.34 10.40
N PRO A 157 -4.64 17.03 11.33
CA PRO A 157 -4.58 17.72 12.61
C PRO A 157 -4.60 19.25 12.41
N GLY A 158 -5.39 19.95 13.23
CA GLY A 158 -5.60 21.40 13.08
C GLY A 158 -6.70 21.79 12.08
N GLY A 159 -7.41 20.83 11.47
CA GLY A 159 -8.60 21.10 10.66
C GLY A 159 -8.32 21.47 9.21
N PHE A 160 -7.06 21.45 8.78
CA PHE A 160 -6.70 21.65 7.38
C PHE A 160 -7.23 20.50 6.52
N LYS A 161 -7.98 20.84 5.47
CA LYS A 161 -8.65 19.88 4.59
C LYS A 161 -8.05 19.90 3.20
N ILE A 162 -7.69 18.74 2.67
CA ILE A 162 -7.15 18.55 1.33
C ILE A 162 -7.96 17.44 0.65
N ASN A 163 -8.30 17.60 -0.63
CA ASN A 163 -8.86 16.50 -1.41
C ASN A 163 -7.77 15.79 -2.21
N THR A 164 -7.74 14.46 -2.18
CA THR A 164 -6.74 13.64 -2.87
C THR A 164 -6.67 13.94 -4.37
N ARG A 165 -7.82 14.10 -5.03
CA ARG A 165 -7.89 14.40 -6.46
C ARG A 165 -7.38 15.79 -6.81
N ASP A 166 -7.49 16.74 -5.90
CA ASP A 166 -6.95 18.09 -6.09
C ASP A 166 -5.42 18.10 -5.93
N ALA A 167 -4.89 17.29 -5.00
CA ALA A 167 -3.45 17.07 -4.83
C ALA A 167 -2.83 16.35 -6.04
N ASP A 168 -3.50 15.33 -6.59
CA ASP A 168 -3.04 14.61 -7.79
C ASP A 168 -2.95 15.53 -9.01
N LYS A 169 -3.94 16.42 -9.20
CA LYS A 169 -3.89 17.43 -10.26
C LYS A 169 -2.70 18.36 -10.09
N LEU A 170 -2.43 18.82 -8.87
CA LEU A 170 -1.28 19.69 -8.60
C LEU A 170 0.05 19.00 -8.89
N LYS A 171 0.20 17.72 -8.49
CA LYS A 171 1.40 16.92 -8.80
C LYS A 171 1.66 16.81 -10.31
N ASN A 172 0.60 16.66 -11.11
CA ASN A 172 0.71 16.60 -12.57
C ASN A 172 1.09 17.94 -13.23
N LEU A 173 0.98 19.05 -12.50
CA LEU A 173 1.37 20.39 -12.96
C LEU A 173 2.78 20.78 -12.52
N LEU A 174 3.39 20.05 -11.58
CA LEU A 174 4.77 20.29 -11.16
C LEU A 174 5.74 19.71 -12.21
N PRO A 175 6.78 20.46 -12.61
CA PRO A 175 7.81 19.93 -13.50
C PRO A 175 8.50 18.73 -12.85
N LYS A 176 8.75 17.70 -13.66
CA LYS A 176 9.47 16.49 -13.27
C LYS A 176 10.95 16.75 -13.05
#